data_AF-A0A2E9F0B9-F1
#
_entry.id   AF-A0A2E9F0B9-F1
#
_cell.length_a   1.000
_cell.length_b   1.000
_cell.length_c   1.000
_cell.angle_alpha   90.00
_cell.angle_beta   90.00
_cell.angle_gamma   90.00
#
_symmetry.space_group_name_H-M   'P 1'
#
loop_
_entity.id
_entity.type
_entity.pdbx_description
1 polymer ?
#
loop_
_entity_poly.entity_id
_entity_poly.type
_entity_poly.pdbx_seq_one_letter_code
_entity_poly.pdbx_strand_id
1 'polypeptide(L)' 'EYFYWITVANIGALDPSITNKCPNEEWSICTKEELRIRDVKAYDLLNNHGFKLPTRIPDGSYSPTKQ' A
#
# COMPACT_ATOMS: atom_id res chain seq x y z
N GLU A 1 -2.46 8.21 -9.76
CA GLU A 1 -3.04 6.88 -9.59
C GLU A 1 -2.00 5.80 -9.30
N TYR A 2 -1.00 5.56 -10.17
CA TYR A 2 0.04 4.54 -9.91
C TYR A 2 0.70 4.63 -8.51
N PHE A 3 1.11 5.83 -8.06
CA PHE A 3 1.69 6.01 -6.73
C PHE A 3 0.73 5.59 -5.60
N TYR A 4 -0.56 5.83 -5.77
CA TYR A 4 -1.59 5.36 -4.84
C TYR A 4 -1.59 3.84 -4.80
N TRP A 5 -1.71 3.18 -5.96
CA TRP A 5 -1.78 1.73 -6.05
C TRP A 5 -0.55 1.02 -5.46
N ILE A 6 0.67 1.47 -5.77
CA ILE A 6 1.88 0.89 -5.16
C ILE A 6 1.92 1.14 -3.65
N THR A 7 1.43 2.28 -3.17
CA THR A 7 1.41 2.58 -1.73
C THR A 7 0.42 1.67 -1.01
N VAL A 8 -0.82 1.55 -1.51
CA VAL A 8 -1.85 0.72 -0.87
C VAL A 8 -1.53 -0.78 -0.97
N ALA A 9 -0.87 -1.24 -2.04
CA ALA A 9 -0.31 -2.58 -2.12
C ALA A 9 0.82 -2.80 -1.09
N ASN A 10 1.74 -1.82 -0.97
CA ASN A 10 2.89 -1.91 -0.07
C ASN A 10 2.51 -1.94 1.41
N ILE A 11 1.44 -1.24 1.82
CA ILE A 11 0.94 -1.26 3.20
C ILE A 11 -0.05 -2.41 3.46
N GLY A 12 -0.33 -3.24 2.46
CA GLY A 12 -1.22 -4.40 2.57
C GLY A 12 -2.71 -4.08 2.51
N ALA A 13 -3.11 -2.85 2.15
CA ALA A 13 -4.51 -2.45 2.07
C ALA A 13 -5.30 -3.14 0.95
N LEU A 14 -4.60 -3.76 -0.01
CA LEU A 14 -5.19 -4.54 -1.09
C LEU A 14 -5.17 -6.05 -0.86
N ASP A 15 -4.72 -6.51 0.30
CA ASP A 15 -4.61 -7.94 0.59
C ASP A 15 -6.01 -8.61 0.52
N PRO A 16 -6.19 -9.68 -0.27
CA PRO A 16 -7.48 -10.36 -0.41
C PRO A 16 -8.06 -10.90 0.90
N SER A 17 -7.23 -11.05 1.95
CA SER A 17 -7.70 -11.45 3.29
C SER A 17 -8.48 -10.36 4.02
N ILE A 18 -8.37 -9.09 3.61
CA ILE A 18 -9.03 -7.95 4.27
C ILE A 18 -9.96 -7.16 3.34
N THR A 19 -9.88 -7.36 2.02
CA THR A 19 -10.70 -6.64 1.04
C THR A 19 -10.95 -7.47 -0.21
N ASN A 20 -12.02 -7.16 -0.96
CA ASN A 20 -12.35 -7.77 -2.25
C ASN A 20 -12.06 -6.84 -3.45
N LYS A 21 -11.26 -5.80 -3.25
CA LYS A 21 -11.00 -4.74 -4.25
C LYS A 21 -9.83 -5.05 -5.19
N CYS A 22 -9.07 -6.11 -4.94
CA CYS A 22 -7.91 -6.51 -5.74
C CYS A 22 -7.96 -8.03 -6.01
N PRO A 23 -7.62 -8.49 -7.23
CA PRO A 23 -7.30 -7.69 -8.42
C PRO A 23 -8.53 -7.03 -9.05
N ASN A 24 -8.31 -6.06 -9.93
CA ASN A 24 -9.34 -5.45 -10.77
C ASN A 24 -8.81 -5.21 -12.21
N GLU A 25 -9.61 -4.56 -13.06
CA GLU A 25 -9.27 -4.34 -14.47
C GLU A 25 -8.00 -3.49 -14.68
N GLU A 26 -7.66 -2.61 -13.72
CA GLU A 26 -6.55 -1.66 -13.82
C GLU A 26 -5.32 -2.09 -13.00
N TRP A 27 -5.51 -2.92 -11.96
CA TRP A 27 -4.46 -3.26 -11.01
C TRP A 27 -4.50 -4.71 -10.52
N SER A 28 -3.33 -5.36 -10.46
CA SER A 28 -3.21 -6.79 -10.12
C SER A 28 -2.13 -7.13 -9.08
N ILE A 29 -1.55 -6.13 -8.39
CA ILE A 29 -0.54 -6.35 -7.33
C ILE A 29 -1.20 -6.09 -5.98
N CYS A 30 -1.60 -7.13 -5.27
CA CYS A 30 -2.46 -7.03 -4.10
C CYS A 30 -1.70 -7.06 -2.77
N THR A 31 -0.51 -7.68 -2.75
CA THR A 31 0.30 -7.80 -1.53
C THR A 31 1.65 -7.10 -1.65
N LYS A 32 2.25 -6.78 -0.48
CA LYS A 32 3.61 -6.25 -0.41
C LYS A 32 4.63 -7.21 -1.02
N GLU A 33 4.44 -8.51 -0.86
CA GLU A 33 5.35 -9.52 -1.41
C GLU A 33 5.24 -9.61 -2.94
N GLU A 34 4.03 -9.55 -3.48
CA GLU A 34 3.85 -9.42 -4.94
C GLU A 34 4.49 -8.16 -5.49
N LEU A 35 4.38 -7.03 -4.78
CA LEU A 35 5.03 -5.78 -5.17
C LEU A 35 6.56 -5.93 -5.18
N ARG A 36 7.13 -6.57 -4.16
CA ARG A 36 8.57 -6.85 -4.07
C ARG A 36 9.10 -7.65 -5.26
N ILE A 37 8.30 -8.58 -5.78
CA ILE A 37 8.69 -9.47 -6.88
C ILE A 37 8.42 -8.82 -8.24
N ARG A 38 7.25 -8.19 -8.43
CA ARG A 38 6.78 -7.71 -9.74
C ARG A 38 7.25 -6.30 -10.05
N ASP A 39 7.42 -5.46 -9.03
CA ASP A 39 7.87 -4.08 -9.18
C ASP A 39 8.93 -3.71 -8.14
N VAL A 40 10.12 -4.28 -8.34
CA VAL A 40 11.28 -4.14 -7.46
C VAL A 40 11.65 -2.67 -7.24
N LYS A 41 11.48 -1.80 -8.26
CA LYS A 41 11.80 -0.37 -8.16
C LYS A 41 10.79 0.38 -7.31
N ALA A 42 9.48 0.11 -7.47
CA ALA A 42 8.47 0.69 -6.60
C ALA A 42 8.64 0.21 -5.15
N TYR A 43 8.92 -1.08 -4.94
CA TYR A 43 9.22 -1.60 -3.61
C TYR A 43 10.44 -0.90 -2.99
N ASP A 44 11.54 -0.78 -3.75
CA ASP A 44 12.76 -0.12 -3.30
C ASP A 44 12.49 1.35 -2.92
N LEU A 45 11.84 2.10 -3.82
CA LEU A 45 11.45 3.50 -3.59
C LEU A 45 10.69 3.69 -2.27
N LEU A 46 9.71 2.81 -2.01
CA LEU A 46 8.83 2.95 -0.84
C LEU A 46 9.47 2.47 0.47
N ASN A 47 10.45 1.57 0.43
CA ASN A 47 10.98 0.92 1.64
C ASN A 47 12.45 1.23 1.95
N ASN A 48 13.27 1.63 0.96
CA ASN A 48 14.73 1.69 1.10
C ASN A 48 15.34 3.09 0.89
N HIS A 49 14.53 4.11 0.59
CA HIS A 49 15.00 5.49 0.35
C HIS A 49 14.86 6.41 1.57
N GLY A 50 14.44 5.89 2.72
CA GLY A 50 14.37 6.65 3.97
C GLY A 50 13.22 7.66 4.07
N PHE A 51 12.21 7.57 3.19
CA PHE A 51 11.02 8.41 3.28
C PHE A 51 10.15 8.07 4.50
N LYS A 52 9.47 9.08 5.04
CA LYS A 52 8.48 8.93 6.13
C LYS A 52 7.09 8.65 5.57
N LEU A 53 6.94 7.54 4.84
CA LEU A 53 5.66 7.10 4.30
C LEU A 53 4.89 6.25 5.32
N PRO A 54 3.55 6.21 5.26
CA PRO A 54 2.76 5.28 6.04
C PRO A 54 3.17 3.83 5.75
N THR A 55 3.32 3.02 6.81
CA THR A 55 3.65 1.58 6.72
C THR A 55 2.53 0.70 7.25
N ARG A 56 1.45 1.29 7.76
CA ARG A 56 0.27 0.63 8.31
C ARG A 56 -0.97 1.24 7.70
N ILE A 57 -1.99 0.40 7.56
CA ILE A 57 -3.32 0.82 7.12
C ILE A 57 -3.93 1.69 8.24
N PRO A 58 -4.46 2.88 7.93
CA PRO A 58 -5.19 3.67 8.91
C PRO A 58 -6.46 2.94 9.35
N ASP A 59 -6.81 3.03 10.63
CA ASP A 59 -8.01 2.43 11.23
C ASP A 59 -9.28 3.29 11.05
N GLY A 60 -9.14 4.44 10.38
CA GLY A 60 -10.23 5.40 10.17
C GLY A 60 -10.59 6.24 11.39
N SER A 61 -9.87 6.10 12.51
CA SER A 61 -10.11 6.88 13.73
C SER A 61 -9.38 8.22 13.66
N TYR A 62 -10.00 9.18 12.99
CA TYR A 62 -9.52 10.56 12.95
C TYR A 62 -10.13 11.34 14.13
N SER A 63 -9.60 11.14 15.33
CA SER A 63 -10.01 11.94 16.50
C SER A 63 -9.35 13.32 16.44
N PRO A 64 -10.11 14.42 16.36
CA PRO A 64 -9.56 15.75 16.58
C PRO A 64 -9.41 15.93 18.08
N THR A 65 -8.40 15.31 18.70
CA THR A 65 -7.99 15.77 20.03
C THR A 65 -7.45 17.19 19.86
N LYS A 66 -8.27 18.17 20.30
CA LYS A 66 -7.89 19.57 20.43
C LYS A 66 -6.55 19.65 21.16
N GLN A 67 -5.57 20.31 20.54
CA GLN A 67 -4.39 20.85 21.21
C GLN A 67 -4.81 21.83 22.31
#